data_AF-A0A959MZM7-F1
#
_entry.id   AF-A0A959MZM7-F1
#
_cell.length_a   1.000
_cell.length_b   1.000
_cell.length_c   1.000
_cell.angle_alpha   90.00
_cell.angle_beta   90.00
_cell.angle_gamma   90.00
#
_symmetry.space_group_name_H-M   'P 1'
#
loop_
_entity.id
_entity.type
_entity.pdbx_description
1 polymer ?
#
loop_
_entity_poly.entity_id
_entity_poly.type
_entity_poly.pdbx_seq_one_letter_code
_entity_poly.pdbx_strand_id
1 'polypeptide(L)' 'MDEIIKFVTEKTGLTAEQAKSAIEAISGFAKEKLPPGIADQVTNFLEGKGGSGLAGMAEGIKDKLGL' A
#
# COMPACT_ATOMS: atom_id res chain seq x y z
N MET A 1 -0.36 2.86 7.07
CA MET A 1 0.97 2.67 7.72
C MET A 1 0.85 2.07 9.12
N ASP A 2 0.08 2.65 10.05
CA ASP A 2 0.09 2.22 11.46
C ASP A 2 -0.37 0.77 11.71
N GLU A 3 -1.39 0.28 11.00
CA GLU A 3 -1.82 -1.12 11.11
C GLU A 3 -0.75 -2.11 10.67
N ILE A 4 0.03 -1.77 9.64
CA ILE A 4 1.09 -2.62 9.10
C ILE A 4 2.29 -2.60 10.04
N ILE A 5 2.64 -1.43 10.58
CA ILE A 5 3.65 -1.30 11.63
C ILE A 5 3.25 -2.16 12.81
N LYS A 6 2.01 -2.04 13.32
CA LYS A 6 1.51 -2.83 14.44
C LYS A 6 1.60 -4.34 14.15
N PHE A 7 1.12 -4.78 12.99
CA PHE A 7 1.22 -6.18 12.58
C PHE A 7 2.67 -6.68 12.56
N VAL A 8 3.60 -5.91 11.99
CA VAL A 8 5.02 -6.26 11.95
C VAL A 8 5.59 -6.31 13.37
N THR A 9 5.33 -5.31 14.21
CA THR A 9 5.80 -5.31 15.61
C THR A 9 5.27 -6.50 16.41
N GLU A 10 3.99 -6.87 16.24
CA GLU A 10 3.38 -8.03 16.91
C GLU A 10 3.94 -9.37 16.41
N LYS A 11 4.27 -9.48 15.13
CA LYS A 11 4.78 -10.72 14.53
C LYS A 11 6.28 -10.93 14.66
N THR A 12 7.05 -9.85 14.75
CA THR A 12 8.52 -9.89 14.72
C THR A 12 9.16 -9.47 16.04
N GLY A 13 8.40 -8.83 16.94
CA GLY A 13 8.92 -8.25 18.17
C GLY A 13 9.75 -6.98 17.96
N LEU A 14 9.80 -6.44 16.73
CA LEU A 14 10.48 -5.18 16.44
C LEU A 14 9.80 -4.00 17.12
N THR A 15 10.57 -2.94 17.39
CA THR A 15 10.00 -1.66 17.83
C THR A 15 9.28 -0.98 16.66
N ALA A 16 8.36 -0.05 16.96
CA ALA A 16 7.62 0.68 15.93
C ALA A 16 8.54 1.42 14.94
N GLU A 17 9.65 1.99 15.42
CA GLU A 17 10.65 2.66 14.57
C GLU A 17 11.41 1.68 13.66
N GLN A 18 11.77 0.50 14.18
CA GLN A 18 12.41 -0.55 13.39
C GLN A 18 11.46 -1.13 12.34
N ALA A 19 10.20 -1.37 12.73
CA ALA A 19 9.16 -1.83 11.82
C ALA A 19 8.89 -0.82 10.70
N LYS A 20 8.84 0.48 11.02
CA LYS A 20 8.70 1.55 10.03
C LYS A 20 9.87 1.55 9.05
N SER A 21 11.11 1.49 9.55
CA SER A 21 12.31 1.46 8.72
C SER A 21 12.36 0.22 7.81
N ALA A 22 11.94 -0.94 8.32
CA ALA A 22 11.86 -2.17 7.53
C ALA A 22 10.81 -2.08 6.42
N ILE A 23 9.63 -1.52 6.71
CA ILE A 23 8.57 -1.31 5.72
C ILE A 23 9.04 -0.33 4.64
N GLU A 24 9.73 0.76 5.00
CA GLU A 24 10.26 1.73 4.03
C GLU A 24 11.31 1.10 3.10
N ALA A 25 12.24 0.30 3.65
CA ALA A 25 13.24 -0.41 2.85
C ALA A 25 12.61 -1.42 1.88
N ILE A 26 11.60 -2.19 2.34
CA ILE A 26 10.85 -3.13 1.51
C ILE A 26 10.03 -2.37 0.47
N SER A 27 9.44 -1.23 0.81
CA SER A 27 8.67 -0.42 -0.13
C SER A 27 9.55 0.11 -1.26
N GLY A 28 10.78 0.54 -0.95
CA GLY A 28 11.78 0.92 -1.95
C GLY A 28 12.13 -0.24 -2.89
N PHE A 29 12.47 -1.40 -2.34
CA PHE A 29 12.77 -2.60 -3.13
C PHE A 29 11.57 -3.07 -3.96
N ALA A 30 10.37 -3.04 -3.39
CA ALA A 30 9.15 -3.43 -4.08
C ALA A 30 8.84 -2.48 -5.24
N LYS A 31 9.04 -1.16 -5.10
CA LYS A 31 8.86 -0.20 -6.19
C LYS A 31 9.85 -0.42 -7.35
N GLU A 32 11.07 -0.85 -7.05
CA GLU A 32 12.07 -1.19 -8.08
C GLU A 32 11.78 -2.51 -8.80
N LYS A 33 11.11 -3.45 -8.14
CA LYS A 33 10.80 -4.78 -8.69
C LYS A 33 9.39 -4.91 -9.26
N LEU A 34 8.45 -4.08 -8.83
CA LEU A 34 7.08 -4.07 -9.31
C LEU A 34 7.00 -3.20 -10.57
N PRO A 35 6.35 -3.69 -11.65
CA PRO A 35 6.04 -2.86 -12.81
C PRO A 35 5.27 -1.59 -12.37
N PRO A 36 5.46 -0.46 -13.07
CA PRO A 36 4.89 0.83 -12.67
C PRO A 36 3.38 0.81 -12.42
N GLY A 37 2.61 -0.07 -13.08
CA GLY A 37 1.16 -0.20 -12.83
C GLY A 37 0.76 -0.86 -11.51
N ILE A 38 1.64 -1.62 -10.84
CA ILE A 38 1.36 -2.33 -9.58
C ILE A 38 1.91 -1.56 -8.38
N ALA A 39 3.06 -0.90 -8.54
CA ALA A 39 3.71 -0.12 -7.49
C ALA A 39 2.79 0.97 -6.91
N ASP A 40 2.03 1.65 -7.77
CA ASP A 40 1.07 2.68 -7.35
C ASP A 40 -0.13 2.09 -6.60
N GLN A 41 -0.63 0.92 -7.01
CA GLN A 41 -1.73 0.26 -6.31
C GLN A 41 -1.31 -0.24 -4.92
N VAL A 42 -0.11 -0.82 -4.82
CA VAL A 42 0.46 -1.26 -3.55
C VAL A 42 0.76 -0.08 -2.64
N THR A 43 1.30 1.02 -3.17
CA THR A 43 1.54 2.25 -2.39
C THR A 43 0.22 2.81 -1.86
N ASN A 44 -0.82 2.91 -2.70
CA ASN A 44 -2.14 3.38 -2.29
C ASN A 44 -2.79 2.47 -1.23
N PHE A 45 -2.58 1.16 -1.32
CA PHE A 45 -3.05 0.21 -0.31
C PHE A 45 -2.29 0.38 1.03
N LEU A 46 -0.96 0.47 1.00
CA LEU A 46 -0.10 0.65 2.19
C LEU A 46 -0.33 1.99 2.91
N GLU A 47 -0.60 3.04 2.14
CA GLU A 47 -0.94 4.38 2.65
C GLU A 47 -2.34 4.44 3.28
N GLY A 48 -3.13 3.35 3.22
CA GLY A 48 -4.51 3.37 3.71
C GLY A 48 -5.46 4.17 2.80
N LYS A 49 -5.01 4.57 1.60
CA LYS A 49 -5.87 5.07 0.51
C LYS A 49 -6.65 3.94 -0.17
N GLY A 50 -6.98 2.87 0.56
CA GLY A 50 -7.86 1.79 0.11
C GLY A 50 -9.25 2.29 -0.31
N GLY A 51 -9.63 3.51 0.07
CA GLY A 51 -10.83 4.20 -0.41
C GLY A 51 -10.67 4.99 -1.71
N SER A 52 -9.45 5.31 -2.16
CA SER A 52 -9.24 6.19 -3.34
C SER A 52 -8.87 5.39 -4.60
N GLY A 53 -8.12 4.29 -4.45
CA GLY A 53 -7.81 3.39 -5.57
C GLY A 53 -9.01 2.54 -6.00
N LEU A 54 -9.77 2.00 -5.05
CA LEU A 54 -10.97 1.20 -5.35
C LEU A 54 -12.16 2.07 -5.76
N ALA A 55 -12.36 3.23 -5.14
CA ALA A 55 -13.37 4.19 -5.60
C ALA A 55 -13.00 4.75 -6.97
N GLY A 56 -11.74 5.15 -7.22
CA GLY A 56 -11.29 5.60 -8.54
C GLY A 56 -11.39 4.51 -9.61
N MET A 57 -11.17 3.25 -9.26
CA MET A 57 -11.38 2.11 -10.16
C MET A 57 -12.87 1.85 -10.39
N ALA A 58 -13.71 1.96 -9.36
CA ALA A 58 -15.17 1.84 -9.48
C ALA A 58 -15.77 2.99 -10.31
N GLU A 59 -15.24 4.21 -10.17
CA GLU A 59 -15.62 5.40 -10.92
C GLU A 59 -15.18 5.28 -12.38
N GLY A 60 -13.96 4.80 -12.64
CA GLY A 60 -13.52 4.50 -14.01
C GLY A 60 -14.28 3.35 -14.69
N ILE A 61 -14.78 2.38 -13.91
CA ILE A 61 -15.69 1.33 -14.41
C ILE A 61 -17.07 1.91 -14.68
N LYS A 62 -17.58 2.80 -13.81
CA LYS A 62 -18.86 3.49 -13.98
C LYS A 62 -18.86 4.35 -15.25
N ASP A 63 -17.82 5.15 -15.47
CA ASP A 63 -17.65 5.97 -16.68
C ASP A 63 -17.57 5.12 -17.96
N LYS A 64 -16.89 3.97 -17.91
CA LYS A 64 -16.81 3.04 -19.05
C LYS A 64 -18.11 2.27 -19.32
N LEU A 65 -18.97 2.14 -18.31
CA LEU A 65 -20.29 1.51 -18.43
C LEU A 65 -21.41 2.52 -18.72
N GLY A 66 -21.11 3.83 -18.66
CA GLY A 66 -22.08 4.89 -18.91
C GLY A 66 -23.22 4.95 -17.89
N LEU A 67 -22.94 4.57 -16.63
CA LEU A 67 -23.86 4.62 -15.48
C LEU A 67 -23.68 5.91 -14.68
#